data_AF-A0A1H8MRV8-F1
#
_entry.id   AF-A0A1H8MRV8-F1
#
_cell.length_a   1.000
_cell.length_b   1.000
_cell.length_c   1.000
_cell.angle_alpha   90.00
_cell.angle_beta   90.00
_cell.angle_gamma   90.00
#
_symmetry.space_group_name_H-M   'P 1'
#
loop_
_entity.id
_entity.type
_entity.pdbx_description
1 polymer ?
#
loop_
_entity_poly.entity_id
_entity_poly.type
_entity_poly.pdbx_seq_one_letter_code
_entity_poly.pdbx_strand_id
1 'polypeptide(L)' 'MNTNDEGPTDEETYGTATLNERGRLTIPKNLRDELKLEGGTIFNIVREGSDIRLVR' A
#
# COMPACT_ATOMS: atom_id res chain seq x y z
N MET A 1 7.19 -26.79 21.84
CA MET A 1 6.59 -26.45 20.54
C MET A 1 6.24 -24.97 20.57
N ASN A 2 6.93 -24.16 19.78
CA ASN A 2 6.73 -22.71 19.74
C ASN A 2 5.44 -22.40 19.00
N THR A 3 4.53 -21.68 19.65
CA THR A 3 3.30 -21.14 19.07
C THR A 3 3.63 -19.83 18.36
N ASN A 4 3.95 -19.91 17.07
CA ASN A 4 3.90 -18.74 16.20
C ASN A 4 2.44 -18.54 15.80
N ASP A 5 1.69 -17.91 16.71
CA ASP A 5 0.36 -17.37 16.44
C ASP A 5 0.58 -16.08 15.64
N GLU A 6 0.80 -16.22 14.34
CA GLU A 6 0.63 -15.11 13.41
C GLU A 6 -0.88 -14.86 13.31
N GLY A 7 -1.40 -14.13 14.32
CA GLY A 7 -2.74 -13.58 14.29
C GLY A 7 -2.94 -12.77 12.99
N PRO A 8 -4.19 -12.63 12.52
CA PRO A 8 -4.46 -11.90 11.29
C PRO A 8 -3.80 -10.54 11.41
N THR A 9 -2.82 -10.26 10.54
CA THR A 9 -2.35 -8.90 10.35
C THR A 9 -3.59 -8.15 9.90
N ASP A 10 -4.21 -7.38 10.80
CA ASP A 10 -5.26 -6.45 10.45
C ASP A 10 -4.62 -5.50 9.44
N GLU A 11 -4.77 -5.83 8.15
CA GLU A 11 -4.36 -5.00 7.04
C GLU A 11 -5.29 -3.80 7.11
N GLU A 12 -4.92 -2.81 7.94
CA GLU A 12 -5.63 -1.54 8.04
C GLU A 12 -5.73 -0.99 6.64
N THR A 13 -6.90 -1.20 6.04
CA THR A 13 -7.14 -0.80 4.67
C THR A 13 -7.31 0.70 4.73
N TYR A 14 -6.21 1.40 4.47
CA TYR A 14 -6.14 2.86 4.50
C TYR A 14 -7.04 3.56 3.47
N GLY A 15 -7.72 2.79 2.63
CA GLY A 15 -8.76 3.21 1.70
C GLY A 15 -8.63 2.49 0.35
N THR A 16 -9.52 2.82 -0.58
CA THR A 16 -9.39 2.40 -1.97
C THR A 16 -8.66 3.47 -2.77
N ALA A 17 -7.73 3.05 -3.63
CA ALA A 17 -7.05 3.93 -4.55
C ALA A 17 -7.58 3.67 -5.97
N THR A 18 -7.94 4.73 -6.69
CA THR A 18 -8.45 4.60 -8.06
C THR A 18 -7.31 4.83 -9.07
N LEU A 19 -7.20 3.91 -10.02
CA LEU A 19 -6.40 4.10 -11.24
C LEU A 19 -7.17 5.04 -12.17
N ASN A 20 -6.60 6.19 -12.51
CA ASN A 20 -7.24 7.08 -13.49
C ASN A 20 -7.00 6.61 -14.93
N GLU A 21 -7.68 7.24 -15.89
CA GLU A 21 -7.59 6.95 -17.34
C GLU A 21 -6.15 7.06 -17.90
N ARG A 22 -5.27 7.76 -17.20
CA ARG A 22 -3.85 7.92 -17.56
C ARG A 22 -2.95 6.88 -16.91
N GLY A 23 -3.51 5.86 -16.25
CA GLY A 23 -2.76 4.79 -15.60
C GLY A 23 -2.03 5.22 -14.32
N ARG A 24 -2.48 6.30 -13.66
CA ARG A 24 -1.86 6.77 -12.40
C ARG A 24 -2.76 6.42 -11.21
N LEU A 25 -2.14 5.83 -10.19
CA LEU A 25 -2.81 5.55 -8.91
C LEU A 25 -2.83 6.82 -8.06
N THR A 26 -3.98 7.17 -7.51
CA THR A 26 -4.08 8.27 -6.54
C THR A 26 -4.02 7.71 -5.14
N ILE A 27 -2.99 8.08 -4.37
CA ILE A 27 -2.91 7.75 -2.94
C ILE A 27 -3.84 8.69 -2.16
N PRO A 28 -4.81 8.17 -1.37
CA PRO A 28 -5.68 8.96 -0.51
C PRO A 28 -4.91 9.88 0.44
N LYS A 29 -5.49 11.02 0.80
CA LYS A 29 -4.83 12.04 1.63
C LYS A 29 -4.42 11.50 3.01
N ASN A 30 -5.33 10.79 3.68
CA ASN A 30 -5.07 10.17 4.98
C ASN A 30 -3.85 9.24 4.94
N LEU A 31 -3.78 8.36 3.94
CA LEU A 31 -2.65 7.45 3.74
C LEU A 31 -1.35 8.20 3.44
N ARG A 32 -1.42 9.26 2.62
CA ARG A 32 -0.28 10.10 2.30
C ARG A 32 0.29 10.79 3.54
N ASP A 33 -0.58 11.36 4.37
CA ASP A 33 -0.20 12.12 5.55
C ASP A 33 0.42 11.20 6.63
N GLU A 34 -0.15 10.00 6.81
CA GLU A 34 0.33 9.01 7.77
C GLU A 34 1.68 8.40 7.38
N LEU A 35 1.82 7.99 6.11
CA LEU A 35 3.09 7.48 5.57
C LEU A 35 4.10 8.59 5.29
N LYS A 36 3.73 9.86 5.50
CA LYS A 36 4.55 11.05 5.25
C LYS A 36 5.11 11.07 3.83
N LEU A 37 4.26 10.80 2.85
CA LEU A 37 4.64 10.74 1.44
C LEU A 37 4.66 12.15 0.85
N GLU A 38 5.82 12.54 0.34
CA GLU A 38 6.00 13.83 -0.32
C GLU A 38 5.87 13.70 -1.85
N GLY A 39 5.61 14.84 -2.51
CA GLY A 39 5.56 14.89 -3.97
C GLY A 39 6.90 14.45 -4.57
N GLY A 40 6.86 13.45 -5.45
CA GLY A 40 8.08 12.87 -6.04
C GLY A 40 8.63 11.64 -5.32
N THR A 41 7.96 11.14 -4.28
CA THR A 41 8.31 9.85 -3.65
C THR A 41 8.30 8.72 -4.70
N ILE A 42 9.40 7.97 -4.76
CA ILE A 42 9.55 6.82 -5.64
C ILE A 42 9.23 5.55 -4.86
N PHE A 43 8.41 4.69 -5.45
CA PHE A 43 8.12 3.35 -4.92
C PHE A 43 8.60 2.30 -5.91
N ASN A 44 9.14 1.21 -5.37
CA ASN A 44 9.28 -0.03 -6.11
C ASN A 44 7.93 -0.74 -6.15
N ILE A 45 7.55 -1.23 -7.32
CA ILE A 45 6.33 -2.03 -7.49
C ILE A 45 6.74 -3.49 -7.48
N VAL A 46 6.30 -4.22 -6.46
CA VAL A 46 6.48 -5.66 -6.35
C VAL A 46 5.16 -6.33 -6.66
N ARG A 47 5.19 -7.35 -7.54
CA ARG A 47 4.02 -8.15 -7.87
C ARG A 47 3.97 -9.39 -6.98
N GLU A 48 2.86 -9.58 -6.28
CA GLU A 48 2.57 -10.77 -5.48
C GLU A 48 1.29 -11.42 -6.03
N GLY A 49 1.46 -12.40 -6.95
CA GLY A 49 0.33 -13.07 -7.60
C GLY A 49 -0.49 -12.12 -8.48
N SER A 50 -1.74 -11.87 -8.08
CA SER A 50 -2.66 -10.90 -8.69
C SER A 50 -2.51 -9.48 -8.13
N ASP A 51 -1.84 -9.34 -6.99
CA ASP A 51 -1.75 -8.08 -6.25
C ASP A 51 -0.42 -7.39 -6.51
N ILE A 52 -0.40 -6.09 -6.22
CA ILE A 52 0.81 -5.28 -6.24
C ILE A 52 1.03 -4.62 -4.88
N ARG A 53 2.28 -4.60 -4.44
CA ARG A 53 2.72 -3.88 -3.24
C ARG A 53 3.66 -2.77 -3.65
N LEU A 54 3.40 -1.58 -3.11
CA LEU A 54 4.28 -0.43 -3.23
C LEU A 54 5.27 -0.49 -2.08
N VAL A 55 6.56 -0.69 -2.38
CA VAL A 55 7.63 -0.84 -1.39
C VAL A 55 8.60 0.32 -1.53
N ARG A 56 9.02 0.90 -0.40
CA ARG A 56 10.13 1.87 -0.35
C ARG A 56 11.38 1.18 0.19
#